data_AF-A0A3N5VFT1-F1
#
_entry.id   AF-A0A3N5VFT1-F1
#
_cell.length_a   1.000
_cell.length_b   1.000
_cell.length_c   1.000
_cell.angle_alpha   90.00
_cell.angle_beta   90.00
_cell.angle_gamma   90.00
#
_symmetry.space_group_name_H-M   'P 1'
#
loop_
_entity.id
_entity.type
_entity.pdbx_description
1 polymer ?
#
loop_
_entity_poly.entity_id
_entity_poly.type
_entity_poly.pdbx_seq_one_letter_code
_entity_poly.pdbx_strand_id
1 'polypeptide(L)' 'MTTTVSDLMRKNVFTIKESASIQNSAKKMKDKKVSSLLVLDKDD' A
#
# COMPACT_ATOMS: atom_id res chain seq x y z
N MET A 1 30.35 2.15 5.38
CA MET A 1 29.19 2.24 4.46
C MET A 1 27.96 2.50 5.31
N THR A 2 27.22 3.57 5.04
CA THR A 2 25.99 3.93 5.76
C THR A 2 24.79 3.44 4.97
N THR A 3 24.04 2.49 5.52
CA THR A 3 22.76 2.05 4.94
C THR A 3 21.66 3.00 5.42
N THR A 4 20.91 3.59 4.50
CA THR A 4 19.78 4.46 4.81
C THR A 4 18.48 3.66 4.84
N VAL A 5 17.44 4.20 5.49
CA VAL A 5 16.09 3.60 5.48
C VAL A 5 15.59 3.44 4.05
N SER A 6 15.87 4.41 3.18
CA SER A 6 15.49 4.38 1.77
C SER A 6 16.08 3.21 0.99
N ASP A 7 17.22 2.67 1.42
CA ASP A 7 17.85 1.52 0.77
C ASP A 7 17.15 0.21 1.12
N LEU A 8 16.47 0.15 2.27
CA LEU A 8 15.74 -1.01 2.76
C LEU A 8 14.25 -0.99 2.38
N MET A 9 13.65 0.19 2.20
CA MET A 9 12.23 0.33 1.93
C MET A 9 11.79 -0.36 0.64
N ARG A 10 10.60 -0.96 0.66
CA ARG A 10 9.94 -1.50 -0.52
C ARG A 10 9.47 -0.35 -1.41
N LYS A 11 10.00 -0.27 -2.63
CA LYS A 11 9.71 0.82 -3.58
C LYS A 11 8.31 0.72 -4.22
N ASN A 12 7.80 -0.50 -4.44
CA ASN A 12 6.53 -0.74 -5.14
C ASN A 12 5.44 -1.17 -4.15
N VAL A 13 4.92 -0.23 -3.38
CA VAL A 13 3.79 -0.46 -2.46
C VAL A 13 2.46 -0.36 -3.21
N PHE A 14 1.49 -1.22 -2.85
CA PHE A 14 0.14 -1.13 -3.39
C PHE A 14 -0.70 -0.17 -2.56
N THR A 15 -1.45 0.69 -3.25
CA THR A 15 -2.27 1.73 -2.62
C THR A 15 -3.76 1.47 -2.81
N ILE A 16 -4.61 2.11 -2.02
CA ILE A 16 -6.06 2.08 -2.13
C ILE A 16 -6.65 3.44 -1.75
N LYS A 17 -7.79 3.80 -2.33
CA LYS A 17 -8.51 5.02 -1.97
C LYS A 17 -9.16 4.83 -0.60
N GLU A 18 -9.23 5.88 0.20
CA GLU A 18 -9.99 5.88 1.47
C GLU A 18 -11.47 5.53 1.28
N SER A 19 -12.08 5.97 0.17
CA SER A 19 -13.48 5.68 -0.17
C SER A 19 -13.74 4.23 -0.60
N ALA A 20 -12.71 3.36 -0.63
CA ALA A 20 -12.87 1.99 -1.06
C ALA A 20 -13.53 1.13 0.03
N SER A 21 -14.47 0.28 -0.37
CA SER A 21 -15.08 -0.67 0.56
C SER A 21 -14.07 -1.69 1.09
N ILE A 22 -14.36 -2.23 2.28
CA ILE A 22 -13.55 -3.28 2.93
C ILE A 22 -13.40 -4.51 2.00
N GLN A 23 -14.46 -4.89 1.29
CA GLN A 23 -14.44 -6.03 0.37
C GLN A 23 -13.48 -5.79 -0.79
N ASN A 24 -13.46 -4.57 -1.34
CA ASN A 24 -12.53 -4.19 -2.40
C ASN A 24 -11.08 -4.18 -1.89
N SER A 25 -10.86 -3.72 -0.66
CA SER A 25 -9.56 -3.75 0.00
C SER A 25 -9.08 -5.19 0.21
N ALA A 26 -9.91 -6.06 0.76
CA ALA A 26 -9.58 -7.47 0.99
C ALA A 26 -9.33 -8.23 -0.32
N LYS A 27 -10.14 -7.99 -1.35
CA LYS A 27 -9.92 -8.54 -2.69
C LYS A 27 -8.56 -8.10 -3.25
N LYS A 28 -8.23 -6.82 -3.16
CA LYS A 28 -6.94 -6.28 -3.65
C LYS A 28 -5.74 -6.87 -2.89
N MET A 29 -5.84 -7.04 -1.57
CA MET A 29 -4.82 -7.72 -0.76
C MET A 29 -4.60 -9.16 -1.23
N LYS A 30 -5.69 -9.92 -1.44
CA LYS A 30 -5.64 -11.30 -1.94
C LYS A 30 -5.02 -11.37 -3.34
N ASP A 31 -5.50 -10.55 -4.28
CA ASP A 31 -5.09 -10.57 -5.69
C ASP A 31 -3.62 -10.18 -5.85
N LYS A 32 -3.13 -9.23 -5.05
CA LYS A 32 -1.73 -8.77 -5.06
C LYS A 32 -0.83 -9.55 -4.10
N LYS A 33 -1.38 -10.52 -3.36
CA LYS A 33 -0.67 -11.32 -2.34
C LYS A 33 0.08 -10.46 -1.33
N VAL A 34 -0.57 -9.40 -0.85
CA VAL A 34 -0.03 -8.48 0.16
C VAL A 34 -0.91 -8.46 1.40
N SER A 35 -0.27 -8.34 2.56
CA SER A 35 -0.97 -8.24 3.86
C SER A 35 -1.39 -6.82 4.21
N SER A 36 -0.95 -5.82 3.44
CA SER A 36 -1.19 -4.40 3.75
C SER A 36 -1.28 -3.57 2.47
N LEU A 37 -2.09 -2.52 2.52
CA LEU A 37 -2.26 -1.54 1.46
C LEU A 37 -2.04 -0.14 2.06
N LEU A 38 -1.39 0.75 1.32
CA LEU A 38 -1.33 2.17 1.68
C LEU A 38 -2.66 2.82 1.35
N VAL A 39 -3.30 3.50 2.30
CA VAL A 39 -4.46 4.33 2.02
C VAL A 39 -3.96 5.69 1.52
N LEU A 40 -4.38 6.09 0.33
CA LEU A 40 -4.16 7.44 -0.18
C LEU A 40 -5.44 8.23 0.02
N ASP A 41 -5.32 9.31 0.76
CA ASP A 41 -6.32 10.37 0.79
C ASP A 41 -6.20 11.21 -0.49
N LYS A 42 -7.32 11.76 -0.95
CA LYS A 42 -7.29 12.87 -1.89
C LYS A 42 -7.36 14.13 -1.05
N ASP A 43 -6.20 14.71 -0.75
CA ASP A 43 -6.16 16.13 -0.44
C ASP A 43 -6.65 16.85 -1.72
N ASP A 44 -7.85 17.43 -1.67
CA ASP A 44 -8.32 18.40 -2.66
C ASP A 44 -7.49 19.70 -2.59
#